data_AF-A0A7S2RN46-F1
#
_entry.id   AF-A0A7S2RN46-F1
#
_cell.length_a   1.000
_cell.length_b   1.000
_cell.length_c   1.000
_cell.angle_alpha   90.00
_cell.angle_beta   90.00
_cell.angle_gamma   90.00
#
_symmetry.space_group_name_H-M   'P 1'
#
loop_
_entity.id
_entity.type
_entity.pdbx_description
1 polymer ?
#
loop_
_entity_poly.entity_id
_entity_poly.type
_entity_poly.pdbx_seq_one_letter_code
_entity_poly.pdbx_strand_id
1 'polypeptide(L)'
;FHSAVVEEPALLELLVPCANAANSAATNRDKLVLDTQASGPTLERLREFCFLGRLIGVAMRHSLMVPLNLPSLVWRALVCHPVDRRDLVGMNLGVVDVLNQLESPSSSE
;
A
#
# COMPACT_ATOMS: atom_id res chain seq x y z
N PHE A 1 -24.70 -30.15 -6.73
CA PHE A 1 -24.09 -28.89 -7.20
C PHE A 1 -22.83 -28.65 -6.38
N HIS A 2 -21.66 -28.98 -6.93
CA HIS A 2 -20.38 -28.68 -6.32
C HIS A 2 -20.10 -27.20 -6.61
N SER A 3 -20.16 -26.34 -5.59
CA SER A 3 -19.80 -24.93 -5.76
C SER A 3 -18.33 -24.89 -6.13
N ALA A 4 -18.01 -24.42 -7.34
CA ALA A 4 -16.64 -24.09 -7.68
C ALA A 4 -16.18 -23.03 -6.69
N VAL A 5 -15.29 -23.40 -5.78
CA VAL A 5 -14.46 -22.44 -5.07
C VAL A 5 -13.62 -21.81 -6.17
N VAL A 6 -14.04 -20.64 -6.62
CA VAL A 6 -13.15 -19.77 -7.38
C VAL A 6 -12.07 -19.40 -6.39
N GLU A 7 -10.93 -20.10 -6.44
CA GLU A 7 -9.72 -19.60 -5.80
C GLU A 7 -9.51 -18.21 -6.39
N GLU A 8 -9.70 -17.17 -5.58
CA GLU A 8 -9.34 -15.83 -5.99
C GLU A 8 -7.88 -15.89 -6.40
N PRO A 9 -7.52 -15.43 -7.60
CA PRO A 9 -6.13 -15.45 -8.04
C PRO A 9 -5.31 -14.77 -6.94
N ALA A 10 -4.25 -15.45 -6.50
CA ALA A 10 -3.34 -14.91 -5.52
C ALA A 10 -3.05 -13.45 -5.89
N LEU A 11 -3.13 -12.55 -4.89
CA LEU A 11 -2.76 -11.15 -5.06
C LEU A 11 -1.48 -11.13 -5.90
N LEU A 12 -1.49 -10.34 -6.96
CA LEU A 12 -0.31 -10.09 -7.78
C LEU A 12 0.84 -9.89 -6.80
N GLU A 13 1.89 -10.73 -6.85
CA GLU A 13 2.96 -10.77 -5.84
C GLU A 13 3.69 -9.41 -5.71
N LEU A 14 3.29 -8.40 -6.49
CA LEU A 14 3.57 -6.96 -6.39
C LEU A 14 2.94 -6.24 -5.21
N LEU A 15 1.88 -6.76 -4.59
CA LEU A 15 1.07 -6.05 -3.59
C LEU A 15 0.92 -6.87 -2.30
N VAL A 16 1.07 -6.17 -1.16
CA VAL A 16 0.85 -6.73 0.17
C VAL A 16 -0.10 -5.84 0.98
N PRO A 17 -0.79 -6.38 2.01
CA PRO A 17 -1.54 -5.54 2.94
C PRO A 17 -0.66 -4.46 3.58
N CYS A 18 -1.20 -3.26 3.76
CA CYS A 18 -0.50 -2.22 4.51
C CYS A 18 -0.32 -2.62 5.99
N ALA A 19 0.60 -1.95 6.70
CA ALA A 19 0.88 -2.26 8.10
C ALA A 19 -0.36 -2.12 9.01
N ASN A 20 -1.27 -1.20 8.67
CA ASN A 20 -2.54 -1.04 9.39
C ASN A 20 -3.45 -2.27 9.32
N ALA A 21 -3.31 -3.16 8.33
CA ALA A 21 -4.13 -4.38 8.24
C ALA A 21 -4.08 -5.23 9.52
N ALA A 22 -2.93 -5.23 10.21
CA ALA A 22 -2.72 -5.94 11.48
C ALA A 22 -3.15 -5.14 12.73
N ASN A 23 -3.46 -3.84 12.60
CA ASN A 23 -3.84 -2.99 13.72
C ASN A 23 -5.36 -2.75 13.73
N SER A 24 -6.05 -3.29 14.73
CA SER A 24 -7.52 -3.24 14.82
C SER A 24 -8.08 -1.83 15.00
N ALA A 25 -7.32 -0.92 15.62
CA ALA A 25 -7.69 0.47 15.85
C ALA A 25 -7.34 1.40 14.68
N ALA A 26 -6.59 0.91 13.68
CA ALA A 26 -6.15 1.71 12.55
C ALA A 26 -7.20 1.81 11.44
N THR A 27 -7.10 2.87 10.64
CA THR A 27 -7.89 3.05 9.40
C THR A 27 -7.18 2.39 8.20
N ASN A 28 -7.86 2.29 7.06
CA ASN A 28 -7.30 1.77 5.80
C ASN A 28 -6.78 0.33 5.87
N ARG A 29 -7.37 -0.50 6.73
CA ARG A 29 -6.95 -1.90 6.99
C ARG A 29 -7.12 -2.82 5.77
N ASP A 30 -7.94 -2.41 4.83
CA ASP A 30 -8.27 -3.06 3.56
C ASP A 30 -7.34 -2.64 2.41
N LYS A 31 -6.40 -1.71 2.64
CA LYS A 31 -5.55 -1.14 1.59
C LYS A 31 -4.26 -1.93 1.39
N LEU A 32 -3.82 -1.94 0.13
CA LEU A 32 -2.61 -2.62 -0.33
C LEU A 32 -1.48 -1.62 -0.58
N VAL A 33 -0.24 -2.07 -0.40
CA VAL A 33 0.99 -1.32 -0.73
C VAL A 33 1.87 -2.15 -1.65
N LEU A 34 2.79 -1.48 -2.35
CA LEU A 34 3.78 -2.15 -3.19
C LEU A 34 4.72 -2.99 -2.32
N ASP A 35 4.89 -4.26 -2.66
CA ASP A 35 5.82 -5.13 -1.96
C ASP A 35 7.25 -4.92 -2.47
N THR A 36 8.02 -4.21 -1.65
CA THR A 36 9.44 -3.91 -1.88
C THR A 36 10.38 -5.00 -1.38
N GLN A 37 9.86 -5.99 -0.65
CA GLN A 37 10.64 -7.05 0.01
C GLN A 37 10.40 -8.43 -0.61
N ALA A 38 9.56 -8.52 -1.65
CA ALA A 38 9.31 -9.76 -2.39
C ALA A 38 10.60 -10.46 -2.79
N SER A 39 10.65 -11.77 -2.55
CA SER A 39 11.77 -12.63 -2.95
C SER A 39 11.86 -12.72 -4.47
N GLY A 40 13.02 -12.40 -5.04
CA GLY A 40 13.29 -12.59 -6.47
C GLY A 40 14.37 -11.66 -7.02
N PRO A 41 14.78 -11.83 -8.28
CA PRO A 41 15.73 -10.93 -8.92
C PRO A 41 15.16 -9.50 -9.04
N THR A 42 15.87 -8.51 -8.51
CA THR A 42 15.43 -7.09 -8.52
C THR A 42 15.04 -6.59 -9.91
N LEU A 43 15.74 -7.02 -10.96
CA LEU A 43 15.45 -6.57 -12.33
C LEU A 43 14.10 -7.07 -12.85
N GLU A 44 13.74 -8.32 -12.58
CA GLU A 44 12.44 -8.89 -12.96
C GLU A 44 11.33 -8.15 -12.24
N ARG A 45 11.53 -7.90 -10.95
CA ARG A 45 10.60 -7.15 -10.14
C ARG A 45 10.34 -5.73 -10.62
N LEU A 46 11.40 -5.02 -11.03
CA LEU A 46 11.27 -3.69 -11.64
C LEU A 46 10.49 -3.76 -12.96
N ARG A 47 10.64 -4.82 -13.76
CA ARG A 47 9.86 -5.01 -14.99
C ARG A 47 8.39 -5.25 -14.69
N GLU A 48 8.07 -6.02 -13.65
CA GLU A 48 6.69 -6.25 -13.19
C GLU A 48 6.04 -4.94 -12.70
N PHE A 49 6.73 -4.15 -11.88
CA PHE A 49 6.23 -2.84 -11.45
C PHE A 49 6.07 -1.87 -12.63
N CYS A 50 7.00 -1.87 -13.59
CA CYS A 50 6.86 -1.07 -14.82
C CYS A 50 5.62 -1.50 -15.62
N PHE A 51 5.36 -2.81 -15.72
CA PHE A 51 4.18 -3.33 -16.39
C PHE A 51 2.89 -2.92 -15.67
N LEU A 52 2.84 -3.06 -14.35
CA LEU A 52 1.71 -2.61 -13.52
C LEU A 52 1.45 -1.11 -13.73
N GLY A 53 2.49 -0.27 -13.69
CA GLY A 53 2.37 1.17 -13.95
C GLY A 53 1.81 1.48 -15.35
N ARG A 54 2.26 0.75 -16.38
CA ARG A 54 1.70 0.86 -17.74
C ARG A 54 0.23 0.46 -17.79
N LEU A 55 -0.15 -0.64 -17.14
CA LEU A 55 -1.53 -1.11 -17.07
C LEU A 55 -2.44 -0.08 -16.42
N ILE A 56 -2.03 0.47 -15.27
CA ILE A 56 -2.75 1.56 -14.59
C ILE A 56 -2.90 2.76 -15.52
N GLY A 57 -1.81 3.19 -16.18
CA GLY A 57 -1.84 4.34 -17.09
C GLY A 57 -2.74 4.12 -18.31
N VAL A 58 -2.77 2.91 -18.88
CA VAL A 58 -3.71 2.54 -19.96
C VAL A 58 -5.14 2.61 -19.44
N ALA A 59 -5.42 1.97 -18.31
CA ALA A 59 -6.77 1.96 -17.73
C ALA A 59 -7.27 3.39 -17.46
N MET A 60 -6.45 4.25 -16.88
CA MET A 60 -6.80 5.66 -16.65
C MET A 60 -7.12 6.41 -17.94
N ARG A 61 -6.33 6.26 -19.01
CA ARG A 61 -6.57 6.94 -20.31
C ARG A 61 -7.83 6.46 -21.02
N HIS A 62 -8.23 5.21 -20.79
CA HIS A 62 -9.44 4.62 -21.36
C HIS A 62 -10.63 4.65 -20.40
N SER A 63 -10.50 5.35 -19.26
CA SER A 63 -11.55 5.43 -18.23
C SER A 63 -12.03 4.06 -17.73
N LEU A 64 -11.13 3.08 -17.72
CA LEU A 64 -11.38 1.76 -17.15
C LEU A 64 -11.16 1.81 -15.65
N MET A 65 -12.13 1.31 -14.89
CA MET A 65 -12.01 1.21 -13.44
C MET A 65 -11.12 0.02 -13.08
N VAL A 66 -10.01 0.28 -12.40
CA VAL A 66 -9.16 -0.75 -11.81
C VAL A 66 -9.40 -0.75 -10.30
N PRO A 67 -9.77 -1.88 -9.67
CA PRO A 67 -10.04 -1.96 -8.24
C PRO A 67 -8.73 -1.97 -7.42
N LEU A 68 -7.88 -0.96 -7.60
CA LEU A 68 -6.65 -0.76 -6.83
C LEU A 68 -6.94 0.10 -5.60
N ASN A 69 -6.98 -0.53 -4.43
CA ASN A 69 -7.23 0.15 -3.17
C ASN A 69 -5.91 0.45 -2.44
N LEU A 70 -5.22 1.51 -2.86
CA LEU A 70 -3.93 1.93 -2.28
C LEU A 70 -4.13 3.09 -1.28
N PRO A 71 -3.31 3.20 -0.21
CA PRO A 71 -3.38 4.33 0.71
C PRO A 71 -2.94 5.63 0.02
N SER A 72 -3.38 6.77 0.57
CA SER A 72 -3.09 8.09 -0.01
C SER A 72 -1.59 8.34 -0.16
N LEU A 73 -0.78 7.83 0.76
CA LEU A 73 0.68 7.90 0.69
C LEU A 73 1.24 7.36 -0.63
N VAL A 74 0.72 6.22 -1.11
CA VAL A 74 1.17 5.61 -2.38
C VAL A 74 0.70 6.44 -3.56
N TRP A 75 -0.57 6.84 -3.59
CA TRP A 75 -1.12 7.65 -4.69
C TRP A 75 -0.43 9.00 -4.82
N ARG A 76 -0.22 9.70 -3.69
CA ARG A 76 0.47 11.00 -3.64
C ARG A 76 1.91 10.87 -4.12
N ALA A 77 2.63 9.84 -3.69
CA ALA A 77 3.99 9.59 -4.14
C ALA A 77 4.06 9.38 -5.66
N LEU A 78 3.12 8.62 -6.25
CA LEU A 78 3.06 8.37 -7.69
C LEU A 78 2.85 9.64 -8.53
N VAL A 79 2.14 10.63 -7.98
CA VAL A 79 1.87 11.92 -8.66
C VAL A 79 2.76 13.06 -8.17
N CYS A 80 3.83 12.74 -7.45
CA CYS A 80 4.76 13.73 -6.87
C CYS A 80 4.07 14.79 -5.98
N HIS A 81 2.97 14.44 -5.33
CA HIS A 81 2.31 15.31 -4.36
C HIS A 81 3.02 15.20 -3.00
N PRO A 82 3.22 16.31 -2.26
CA PRO A 82 3.72 16.26 -0.89
C PRO A 82 2.95 15.26 -0.02
N VAL A 83 3.68 14.44 0.71
CA VAL A 83 3.14 13.51 1.70
C VAL A 83 3.26 14.12 3.09
N ASP A 84 2.26 13.92 3.92
CA ASP A 84 2.27 14.40 5.30
C ASP A 84 2.03 13.28 6.32
N ARG A 85 2.04 13.64 7.61
CA ARG A 85 1.85 12.68 8.70
C ARG A 85 0.51 11.95 8.64
N ARG A 86 -0.55 12.55 8.08
CA ARG A 86 -1.87 11.92 7.95
C ARG A 86 -1.83 10.80 6.92
N ASP A 87 -1.06 10.97 5.85
CA ASP A 87 -0.83 9.90 4.86
C ASP A 87 -0.11 8.71 5.52
N LEU A 88 0.85 8.99 6.41
CA LEU A 88 1.55 7.96 7.18
C LEU A 88 0.62 7.24 8.18
N VAL A 89 -0.23 7.97 8.91
CA VAL A 89 -1.27 7.39 9.79
C VAL A 89 -2.15 6.42 9.01
N GLY A 90 -2.53 6.80 7.79
CA GLY A 90 -3.35 5.98 6.90
C GLY A 90 -2.66 4.74 6.35
N MET A 91 -1.36 4.53 6.62
CA MET A 91 -0.60 3.35 6.19
C MET A 91 -0.03 2.55 7.36
N ASN A 92 0.49 3.24 8.38
CA ASN A 92 1.14 2.67 9.55
C ASN A 92 0.96 3.59 10.77
N LEU A 93 -0.13 3.38 11.51
CA LEU A 93 -0.44 4.11 12.74
C LEU A 93 0.63 3.89 13.82
N GLY A 94 1.14 2.66 13.97
CA GLY A 94 2.11 2.33 15.02
C GLY A 94 3.43 3.11 14.88
N VAL A 95 3.91 3.34 13.65
CA VAL A 95 5.09 4.21 13.42
C VAL A 95 4.82 5.64 13.85
N VAL A 96 3.61 6.17 13.60
CA VAL A 96 3.27 7.54 13.99
C VAL A 96 3.20 7.66 15.51
N ASP A 97 2.67 6.66 16.21
CA ASP A 97 2.62 6.66 17.67
C ASP A 97 4.03 6.69 18.28
N VAL A 98 4.97 5.91 17.73
CA VAL A 98 6.38 5.94 18.14
C VAL A 98 7.02 7.31 17.84
N LEU A 99 6.78 7.87 16.66
CA LEU A 99 7.31 9.21 16.32
C LEU A 99 6.79 10.28 17.28
N ASN A 100 5.50 10.24 17.63
CA ASN A 100 4.93 11.19 18.59
C ASN A 100 5.58 11.05 19.97
N GLN A 101 5.84 9.84 20.44
CA GLN A 101 6.54 9.61 21.71
C GLN A 101 7.99 10.13 21.71
N LEU A 102 8.67 10.04 20.56
CA LEU A 102 10.04 10.58 20.41
C LEU A 102 10.05 12.12 20.34
N GLU A 103 9.01 12.71 19.74
CA GLU A 103 8.88 14.17 19.57
C GLU A 103 8.38 14.89 20.82
N SER A 104 7.61 14.21 21.67
CA SER A 104 7.34 14.65 23.03
C SER A 104 8.36 13.98 23.95
N PRO A 105 9.61 14.50 24.09
CA PRO A 105 10.47 14.01 25.14
C PRO A 105 9.68 14.18 26.42
N SER A 106 9.37 13.07 27.05
CA SER A 106 8.75 13.05 28.34
C SER A 106 9.50 14.04 29.22
N SER A 107 8.80 15.08 29.66
CA SER A 107 9.21 15.85 30.82
C SER A 107 9.20 14.84 31.98
N SER A 108 10.31 14.15 32.14
CA SER A 108 10.53 13.16 33.18
C SER A 108 11.74 13.62 33.95
N GLU A 109 11.41 14.10 35.14
CA GLU A 109 12.25 14.36 36.32
C GLU A 109 13.33 13.30 36.58
#